data_AF-A0A7R9TL43-F1
#
_entry.id   AF-A0A7R9TL43-F1
#
_cell.length_a   1.000
_cell.length_b   1.000
_cell.length_c   1.000
_cell.angle_alpha   90.00
_cell.angle_beta   90.00
_cell.angle_gamma   90.00
#
_symmetry.space_group_name_H-M   'P 1'
#
loop_
_entity.id
_entity.type
_entity.pdbx_description
1 polymer ?
#
loop_
_entity_poly.entity_id
_entity_poly.type
_entity_poly.pdbx_seq_one_letter_code
_entity_poly.pdbx_strand_id
1 'polypeptide(L)'
;KWDVSKVTNMASMFNGATSLHQDLSKWNLCRIDTSLTSSYGPYFKVFQGASKMTESLKPTPGECRPIYSNHTEPFTDRASLLTAVKDCIAQNSKDGCADMNTWDVTAVTDMSDLFNRNGNFNGDISK
;
A
#
# COMPACT_ATOMS: atom_id res chain seq x y z
N LYS A 1 -2.33 4.76 -10.68
CA LYS A 1 -1.74 5.26 -9.42
C LYS A 1 -2.70 4.88 -8.31
N TRP A 2 -2.23 4.39 -7.17
CA TRP A 2 -3.15 3.85 -6.17
C TRP A 2 -3.84 4.95 -5.38
N ASP A 3 -5.17 4.96 -5.42
CA ASP A 3 -5.97 5.80 -4.55
C ASP A 3 -6.36 5.05 -3.27
N VAL A 4 -5.59 5.25 -2.22
CA VAL A 4 -5.82 4.63 -0.91
C VAL A 4 -6.72 5.45 0.03
N SER A 5 -7.41 6.48 -0.48
CA SER A 5 -8.18 7.43 0.36
C SER A 5 -9.36 6.81 1.12
N LYS A 6 -9.85 5.64 0.70
CA LYS A 6 -10.91 4.88 1.40
C LYS A 6 -10.38 3.77 2.31
N VAL A 7 -9.07 3.51 2.29
CA VAL A 7 -8.47 2.40 3.05
C VAL A 7 -8.48 2.73 4.53
N THR A 8 -9.12 1.89 5.34
CA THR A 8 -9.19 2.00 6.80
C THR A 8 -8.22 1.04 7.50
N ASN A 9 -7.76 -0.01 6.81
CA ASN A 9 -6.85 -1.01 7.37
C ASN A 9 -5.66 -1.28 6.44
N MET A 10 -4.44 -1.06 6.93
CA MET A 10 -3.17 -1.39 6.24
C MET A 10 -2.24 -2.24 7.13
N ALA A 11 -2.79 -2.94 8.13
CA ALA A 11 -2.00 -3.70 9.08
C ALA A 11 -1.01 -4.64 8.37
N SER A 12 0.28 -4.54 8.74
CA SER A 12 1.36 -5.38 8.20
C SER A 12 1.51 -5.38 6.67
N MET A 13 0.93 -4.41 5.95
CA MET A 13 0.90 -4.39 4.49
C MET A 13 2.29 -4.57 3.84
N PHE A 14 3.32 -3.92 4.37
CA PHE A 14 4.72 -4.03 3.92
C PHE A 14 5.64 -4.63 4.98
N ASN A 15 5.10 -5.41 5.91
CA ASN A 15 5.93 -6.00 6.95
C ASN A 15 7.01 -6.90 6.31
N GLY A 16 8.29 -6.59 6.55
CA GLY A 16 9.42 -7.33 5.96
C GLY A 16 9.67 -7.08 4.48
N ALA A 17 9.08 -6.05 3.86
CA ALA A 17 9.34 -5.66 2.47
C ALA A 17 10.67 -4.89 2.33
N THR A 18 11.79 -5.60 2.51
CA THR A 18 13.13 -5.00 2.65
C THR A 18 13.64 -4.22 1.43
N SER A 19 13.09 -4.47 0.24
CA SER A 19 13.49 -3.77 -1.00
C SER A 19 12.66 -2.52 -1.32
N LEU A 20 11.56 -2.31 -0.60
CA LEU A 20 10.63 -1.20 -0.85
C LEU A 20 11.31 0.15 -0.64
N HIS A 21 11.33 0.98 -1.68
CA HIS A 21 11.84 2.35 -1.68
C HIS A 21 11.01 3.28 -2.58
N GLN A 22 9.76 2.92 -2.85
CA GLN A 22 8.85 3.73 -3.64
C GLN A 22 8.42 5.00 -2.90
N ASP A 23 8.26 6.09 -3.63
CA ASP A 23 7.76 7.35 -3.08
C ASP A 23 6.24 7.27 -2.88
N LEU A 24 5.84 7.06 -1.62
CA LEU A 24 4.44 7.00 -1.19
C LEU A 24 4.04 8.26 -0.42
N SER A 25 4.86 9.33 -0.45
CA SER A 25 4.61 10.58 0.27
C SER A 25 3.26 11.24 -0.08
N LYS A 26 2.72 10.92 -1.27
CA LYS A 26 1.44 11.43 -1.79
C LYS A 26 0.22 10.60 -1.42
N TRP A 27 0.39 9.48 -0.72
CA TRP A 27 -0.74 8.66 -0.27
C TRP A 27 -1.57 9.40 0.78
N ASN A 28 -2.89 9.34 0.61
CA ASN A 28 -3.82 9.92 1.57
C ASN A 28 -4.27 8.85 2.58
N LEU A 29 -3.86 9.00 3.84
CA LEU A 29 -4.20 8.09 4.94
C LEU A 29 -5.26 8.63 5.91
N CYS A 30 -6.15 9.54 5.48
CA CYS A 30 -7.23 10.12 6.33
C CYS A 30 -8.03 9.13 7.17
N ARG A 31 -8.15 7.90 6.68
CA ARG A 31 -9.03 6.86 7.24
C ARG A 31 -8.27 5.90 8.16
N ILE A 32 -6.97 6.11 8.34
CA ILE A 32 -6.11 5.34 9.24
C ILE A 32 -5.71 6.23 10.41
N ASP A 33 -5.78 5.70 11.63
CA ASP A 33 -5.26 6.39 12.79
C ASP A 33 -3.72 6.38 12.77
N THR A 34 -3.15 7.43 12.19
CA THR A 34 -1.70 7.63 12.13
C THR A 34 -1.13 8.27 13.40
N SER A 35 -1.97 8.65 14.37
CA SER A 35 -1.52 9.28 15.62
C SER A 35 -0.90 8.26 16.59
N LEU A 36 -1.27 6.99 16.44
CA LEU A 36 -0.72 5.88 17.19
C LEU A 36 0.58 5.39 16.53
N THR A 37 1.70 5.92 17.01
CA THR A 37 3.06 5.53 16.57
C THR A 37 3.68 4.42 17.40
N SER A 38 2.98 3.96 18.45
CA SER A 38 3.44 2.83 19.28
C SER A 38 3.58 1.55 18.46
N SER A 39 4.30 0.56 18.98
CA SER A 39 4.45 -0.75 18.32
C SER A 39 3.12 -1.47 18.04
N TYR A 40 2.04 -1.02 18.67
CA TYR A 40 0.68 -1.52 18.48
C TYR A 40 -0.15 -0.68 17.50
N GLY A 41 0.31 0.51 17.15
CA GLY A 41 -0.38 1.42 16.26
C GLY A 41 -0.51 0.86 14.82
N PRO A 42 -1.64 1.11 14.14
CA PRO A 42 -1.89 0.56 12.81
C PRO A 42 -0.88 1.10 11.79
N TYR A 43 -0.44 2.36 11.94
CA TYR A 43 0.57 2.97 11.06
C TYR A 43 1.97 2.39 11.26
N PHE A 44 2.41 2.17 12.50
CA PHE A 44 3.72 1.60 12.81
C PHE A 44 3.94 0.25 12.12
N LYS A 45 2.90 -0.59 12.07
CA LYS A 45 2.96 -1.93 11.49
C LYS A 45 2.97 -1.94 9.96
N VAL A 46 2.55 -0.86 9.29
CA VAL A 46 2.49 -0.79 7.82
C VAL A 46 3.88 -1.03 7.22
N PHE A 47 4.91 -0.39 7.77
CA PHE A 47 6.28 -0.38 7.24
C PHE A 47 7.29 -1.12 8.12
N GLN A 48 6.84 -1.93 9.08
CA GLN A 48 7.74 -2.66 9.97
C GLN A 48 8.69 -3.56 9.16
N GLY A 49 10.01 -3.35 9.26
CA GLY A 49 10.98 -4.15 8.50
C GLY A 49 11.13 -3.78 7.02
N ALA A 50 10.42 -2.76 6.52
CA ALA A 50 10.69 -2.15 5.22
C ALA A 50 11.93 -1.24 5.32
N SER A 51 13.11 -1.85 5.44
CA SER A 51 14.35 -1.19 5.85
C SER A 51 14.87 -0.11 4.89
N LYS A 52 14.45 -0.10 3.63
CA LYS A 52 14.79 0.93 2.63
C LYS A 52 13.81 2.11 2.57
N MET A 53 12.68 2.06 3.29
CA MET A 53 11.74 3.18 3.36
C MET A 53 12.21 4.24 4.36
N THR A 54 12.80 5.31 3.84
CA THR A 54 13.12 6.52 4.62
C THR A 54 11.84 7.30 4.95
N GLU A 55 11.90 8.18 5.94
CA GLU A 55 10.73 8.97 6.36
C GLU A 55 10.19 9.86 5.23
N SER A 56 11.05 10.36 4.35
CA SER A 56 10.65 11.18 3.19
C SER A 56 9.86 10.42 2.14
N LEU A 57 9.95 9.08 2.11
CA LEU A 57 9.22 8.23 1.17
C LEU A 57 7.88 7.76 1.75
N LYS A 58 7.69 7.89 3.06
CA LYS A 58 6.46 7.45 3.73
C LYS A 58 5.34 8.49 3.57
N PRO A 59 4.08 8.06 3.58
CA PRO A 59 2.93 8.98 3.55
C PRO A 59 2.94 9.90 4.77
N THR A 60 2.63 11.18 4.59
CA THR A 60 2.51 12.12 5.72
C THR A 60 1.23 11.86 6.52
N PRO A 61 1.32 11.54 7.82
CA PRO A 61 0.18 11.47 8.72
C PRO A 61 -0.68 12.75 8.69
N GLY A 62 -1.99 12.62 8.47
CA GLY A 62 -2.95 13.71 8.68
C GLY A 62 -3.13 14.73 7.54
N GLU A 63 -2.44 14.59 6.39
CA GLU A 63 -2.74 15.43 5.22
C GLU A 63 -3.95 14.89 4.44
N CYS A 64 -5.13 15.30 4.88
CA CYS A 64 -6.37 14.94 4.22
C CYS A 64 -6.64 15.78 2.97
N ARG A 65 -6.49 15.18 1.79
CA ARG A 65 -6.89 15.79 0.51
C ARG A 65 -8.00 14.98 -0.16
N PRO A 66 -9.16 15.58 -0.51
CA PRO A 66 -10.14 14.91 -1.34
C PRO A 66 -9.50 14.56 -2.68
N ILE A 67 -9.57 13.30 -3.09
CA ILE A 67 -9.05 12.86 -4.38
C ILE A 67 -10.16 12.12 -5.10
N TYR A 68 -10.48 12.59 -6.31
CA TYR A 68 -11.43 11.97 -7.20
C TYR A 68 -10.63 11.16 -8.23
N SER A 69 -10.90 9.86 -8.30
CA SER A 69 -10.25 8.93 -9.22
C SER A 69 -11.25 8.50 -10.29
N ASN A 70 -10.83 8.51 -11.56
CA ASN A 70 -11.60 8.07 -12.72
C ASN A 70 -10.98 6.80 -13.31
N HIS A 71 -11.23 5.64 -12.71
CA HIS A 71 -10.72 4.35 -13.20
C HIS A 71 -11.86 3.31 -13.37
N THR A 72 -11.59 2.32 -14.24
CA THR A 72 -12.45 1.21 -14.67
C THR A 72 -12.49 0.07 -13.65
N GLU A 73 -13.61 -0.70 -13.61
CA GLU A 73 -13.89 -1.91 -12.80
C GLU A 73 -13.01 -2.05 -11.54
N PRO A 74 -13.43 -1.42 -10.41
CA PRO A 74 -12.63 -1.38 -9.20
C PRO A 74 -12.52 -2.75 -8.52
N PHE A 75 -11.36 -3.04 -7.94
CA PHE A 75 -11.29 -4.05 -6.88
C PHE A 75 -12.20 -3.61 -5.74
N THR A 76 -13.18 -4.45 -5.38
CA THR A 76 -14.18 -4.10 -4.36
C THR A 76 -13.86 -4.68 -2.99
N ASP A 77 -12.88 -5.58 -2.90
CA ASP A 77 -12.52 -6.26 -1.66
C ASP A 77 -11.04 -6.66 -1.60
N ARG A 78 -10.57 -6.96 -0.37
CA ARG A 78 -9.17 -7.35 -0.12
C ARG A 78 -8.79 -8.67 -0.80
N ALA A 79 -9.72 -9.63 -0.89
CA ALA A 79 -9.42 -10.97 -1.36
C ALA A 79 -9.16 -10.99 -2.88
N SER A 80 -9.96 -10.26 -3.65
CA SER A 80 -9.74 -10.07 -5.09
C SER A 80 -8.42 -9.35 -5.37
N LEU A 81 -8.14 -8.27 -4.65
CA LEU A 81 -6.87 -7.55 -4.77
C LEU A 81 -5.67 -8.42 -4.37
N LEU A 82 -5.75 -9.15 -3.26
CA LEU A 82 -4.69 -10.04 -2.78
C LEU A 82 -4.40 -11.17 -3.77
N THR A 83 -5.44 -11.71 -4.42
CA THR A 83 -5.29 -12.77 -5.43
C THR A 83 -4.53 -12.22 -6.63
N ALA A 84 -4.94 -11.06 -7.16
CA ALA A 84 -4.23 -10.39 -8.25
C ALA A 84 -2.76 -10.08 -7.90
N VAL A 85 -2.48 -9.58 -6.70
CA VAL A 85 -1.12 -9.36 -6.19
C VAL A 85 -0.29 -10.64 -6.23
N LYS A 86 -0.83 -11.74 -5.67
CA LYS A 86 -0.11 -13.03 -5.60
C LYS A 86 0.16 -13.63 -6.96
N ASP A 87 -0.85 -13.66 -7.83
CA ASP A 87 -0.76 -14.23 -9.16
C ASP A 87 0.26 -13.49 -10.02
N CYS A 88 0.32 -12.18 -9.87
CA CYS A 88 1.28 -11.37 -10.59
C CYS A 88 2.71 -11.50 -10.04
N ILE A 89 2.91 -11.49 -8.71
CA ILE A 89 4.25 -11.70 -8.12
C ILE A 89 4.80 -13.08 -8.52
N ALA A 90 3.95 -14.10 -8.61
CA ALA A 90 4.32 -15.45 -9.03
C ALA A 90 4.84 -15.52 -10.49
N GLN A 91 4.54 -14.53 -11.34
CA GLN A 91 4.97 -14.48 -12.74
C GLN A 91 6.40 -13.91 -12.93
N ASN A 92 7.31 -14.09 -11.96
CA ASN A 92 8.69 -13.60 -11.96
C ASN A 92 8.85 -12.07 -11.99
N SER A 93 7.91 -11.37 -11.37
CA SER A 93 7.97 -9.93 -11.20
C SER A 93 9.11 -9.54 -10.24
N LYS A 94 10.25 -9.11 -10.81
CA LYS A 94 11.51 -8.83 -10.09
C LYS A 94 11.36 -7.80 -8.97
N ASP A 95 10.54 -6.77 -9.21
CA ASP A 95 10.33 -5.65 -8.30
C ASP A 95 8.85 -5.51 -7.91
N GLY A 96 7.95 -6.39 -8.37
CA GLY A 96 6.49 -6.22 -8.28
C GLY A 96 5.83 -6.20 -9.66
N CYS A 97 4.52 -5.97 -9.68
CA CYS A 97 3.68 -6.06 -10.87
C CYS A 97 3.91 -4.91 -11.86
N ALA A 98 4.14 -5.22 -13.14
CA ALA A 98 4.44 -4.23 -14.17
C ALA A 98 3.27 -3.28 -14.46
N ASP A 99 2.04 -3.75 -14.26
CA ASP A 99 0.78 -3.06 -14.52
C ASP A 99 0.05 -2.62 -13.24
N MET A 100 0.64 -2.84 -12.06
CA MET A 100 0.00 -2.57 -10.76
C MET A 100 -0.45 -1.13 -10.62
N ASN A 101 0.30 -0.21 -11.23
CA ASN A 101 -0.03 1.20 -11.24
C ASN A 101 -1.32 1.50 -12.04
N THR A 102 -1.90 0.54 -12.75
CA THR A 102 -3.19 0.69 -13.44
C THR A 102 -4.38 0.18 -12.63
N TRP A 103 -4.14 -0.53 -11.53
CA TRP A 103 -5.18 -1.17 -10.74
C TRP A 103 -6.03 -0.16 -9.99
N ASP A 104 -7.35 -0.26 -10.15
CA ASP A 104 -8.30 0.57 -9.44
C ASP A 104 -8.60 -0.02 -8.06
N VAL A 105 -7.98 0.56 -7.04
CA VAL A 105 -8.15 0.20 -5.63
C VAL A 105 -9.07 1.17 -4.87
N THR A 106 -9.78 2.05 -5.58
CA THR A 106 -10.57 3.14 -4.97
C THR A 106 -11.76 2.68 -4.13
N ALA A 107 -12.18 1.43 -4.28
CA ALA A 107 -13.25 0.82 -3.48
C ALA A 107 -12.72 -0.08 -2.34
N VAL A 108 -11.41 -0.35 -2.30
CA VAL A 108 -10.80 -1.22 -1.28
C VAL A 108 -10.67 -0.45 0.04
N THR A 109 -11.20 -1.05 1.10
CA THR A 109 -11.09 -0.50 2.47
C THR A 109 -10.05 -1.23 3.31
N ASP A 110 -9.68 -2.45 2.95
CA ASP A 110 -8.71 -3.28 3.67
C ASP A 110 -7.58 -3.74 2.73
N MET A 111 -6.37 -3.33 3.05
CA MET A 111 -5.12 -3.66 2.37
C MET A 111 -4.14 -4.40 3.28
N SER A 112 -4.63 -4.97 4.38
CA SER A 112 -3.82 -5.73 5.32
C SER A 112 -3.10 -6.90 4.64
N ASP A 113 -1.83 -7.06 5.01
CA ASP A 113 -0.93 -8.13 4.58
C ASP A 113 -0.65 -8.26 3.08
N LEU A 114 -1.06 -7.31 2.21
CA LEU A 114 -0.92 -7.45 0.75
C LEU A 114 0.50 -7.80 0.28
N PHE A 115 1.53 -7.23 0.90
CA PHE A 115 2.94 -7.47 0.59
C PHE A 115 3.74 -7.98 1.79
N ASN A 116 3.07 -8.58 2.78
CA ASN A 116 3.71 -9.10 3.99
C ASN A 116 4.75 -10.19 3.65
N ARG A 117 5.94 -10.06 4.23
CA ARG A 117 7.14 -10.86 4.01
C ARG A 117 7.66 -10.89 2.57
N ASN A 118 7.20 -9.96 1.71
CA ASN A 118 7.72 -9.85 0.35
C ASN A 118 8.98 -8.97 0.30
N GLY A 119 10.13 -9.56 0.63
CA GLY A 119 11.41 -8.85 0.71
C GLY A 119 11.89 -8.18 -0.59
N ASN A 120 11.38 -8.60 -1.75
CA ASN A 120 11.77 -8.07 -3.07
C ASN A 120 10.78 -7.02 -3.60
N PHE A 121 9.66 -6.77 -2.91
CA PHE A 121 8.65 -5.84 -3.40
C PHE A 121 9.16 -4.41 -3.48
N ASN A 122 8.96 -3.77 -4.64
CA ASN A 122 9.22 -2.37 -4.95
C ASN A 122 8.36 -1.88 -6.14
N GLY A 123 7.15 -2.43 -6.32
CA GLY A 123 6.37 -2.17 -7.53
C GLY A 123 5.73 -0.79 -7.48
N ASP A 124 5.52 -0.16 -8.64
CA ASP A 124 4.93 1.18 -8.68
C ASP A 124 3.47 1.17 -8.23
N ILE A 125 3.25 1.65 -7.02
CA ILE A 125 1.94 1.90 -6.39
C ILE A 125 1.83 3.37 -5.95
N SER A 126 2.63 4.24 -6.57
CA SER A 126 2.63 5.67 -6.27
C SER A 126 1.28 6.31 -6.59
N LYS A 127 1.04 7.50 -6.02
CA LYS A 127 -0.13 8.34 -6.31
C LYS A 127 0.18 9.47 -7.29
#